data_AF-A0A953W047-F1
#
_entry.id   AF-A0A953W047-F1
#
_cell.length_a   1.000
_cell.length_b   1.000
_cell.length_c   1.000
_cell.angle_alpha   90.00
_cell.angle_beta   90.00
_cell.angle_gamma   90.00
#
_symmetry.space_group_name_H-M   'P 1'
#
loop_
_entity.id
_entity.type
_entity.pdbx_description
1 polymer ?
#
loop_
_entity_poly.entity_id
_entity_poly.type
_entity_poly.pdbx_seq_one_letter_code
_entity_poly.pdbx_strand_id
1 'polypeptide(L)'
;MAIRPLSAAILLMLSAQAGLAETPDADTAPLSAIPWLSETLEKPVPRPEPPAKPLDPASAIQVAPLDSPDRGAAGLFAPNAAGLPGPPWDASNAADVIPLIAGMGALEHPALRDLFRSLVLVEATAPAGDAEAFLLARVDALLKMGDLEAAQALLERAGPDTPALFRRWFDISLLLGTEDRGCATLKAKPDLSPNYETQVFCLARAGRWPTAALTLETATALGRIDPAARDRLARFLDPEIFEGEAPAPLPDPLTPLDFRILEAVGEPIPTGQLPLAFAHSDLRHIIGWKSQIEAAERLARAGNLPSTALLGIYTARRAAASGGVWDRVSLIQKLDIALTARNAGDVAALLPALSQAMHEARLESVLAEMIAPRLSRIELPADVRALAYELALLSNSRAAFAPPPDNADLPPNLAFAASLAQDIPAAEAAPNALASALRAGLSAARVPDRHAGMVAEGRVGEALLLAIRDLADGPGADPADAGDAIGLLAGLGMTDIARQAALQVLLLDPRG
;
A
#
# COMPACT_ATOMS: atom_id res chain seq x y z
N MET A 1 -72.28 -42.44 -37.97
CA MET A 1 -71.51 -42.58 -39.23
C MET A 1 -70.98 -41.20 -39.59
N ALA A 2 -69.65 -41.00 -39.48
CA ALA A 2 -68.82 -39.89 -39.99
C ALA A 2 -69.22 -38.41 -39.68
N ILE A 3 -68.38 -37.39 -39.49
CA ILE A 3 -66.94 -37.06 -39.39
C ILE A 3 -66.90 -35.60 -38.83
N ARG A 4 -65.79 -35.23 -38.16
CA ARG A 4 -65.36 -33.97 -37.46
C ARG A 4 -65.71 -32.59 -38.08
N PRO A 5 -65.57 -31.48 -37.29
CA PRO A 5 -64.35 -30.62 -37.36
C PRO A 5 -63.76 -30.22 -35.98
N LEU A 6 -62.41 -30.22 -35.80
CA LEU A 6 -61.47 -29.05 -35.76
C LEU A 6 -61.87 -27.96 -34.75
N SER A 7 -61.26 -27.80 -33.55
CA SER A 7 -59.87 -27.42 -33.20
C SER A 7 -59.39 -26.10 -33.79
N ALA A 8 -59.45 -25.02 -32.99
CA ALA A 8 -58.58 -23.85 -33.08
C ALA A 8 -58.32 -23.36 -31.65
N ALA A 9 -57.09 -23.58 -31.17
CA ALA A 9 -56.61 -23.18 -29.86
C ALA A 9 -56.21 -21.69 -29.88
N ILE A 10 -56.70 -20.94 -28.90
CA ILE A 10 -56.37 -19.53 -28.65
C ILE A 10 -55.00 -19.49 -27.96
N LEU A 11 -53.99 -18.96 -28.65
CA LEU A 11 -52.68 -18.66 -28.09
C LEU A 11 -52.70 -17.22 -27.55
N LEU A 12 -52.58 -17.06 -26.24
CA LEU A 12 -52.32 -15.78 -25.57
C LEU A 12 -50.91 -15.29 -25.94
N MET A 13 -50.80 -14.12 -26.57
CA MET A 13 -49.54 -13.39 -26.70
C MET A 13 -49.23 -12.68 -25.38
N LEU A 14 -48.20 -13.16 -24.68
CA LEU A 14 -47.58 -12.51 -23.54
C LEU A 14 -46.50 -11.56 -24.08
N SER A 15 -46.74 -10.25 -24.03
CA SER A 15 -45.74 -9.23 -24.38
C SER A 15 -44.69 -9.11 -23.27
N ALA A 16 -43.52 -9.73 -23.49
CA ALA A 16 -42.33 -9.50 -22.70
C ALA A 16 -41.80 -8.09 -23.00
N GLN A 17 -41.90 -7.18 -22.02
CA GLN A 17 -41.13 -5.95 -22.03
C GLN A 17 -39.68 -6.31 -21.72
N ALA A 18 -38.83 -6.26 -22.74
CA ALA A 18 -37.39 -6.25 -22.56
C ALA A 18 -37.02 -4.92 -21.89
N GLY A 19 -36.63 -4.99 -20.61
CA GLY A 19 -35.94 -3.89 -19.96
C GLY A 19 -34.63 -3.65 -20.69
N LEU A 20 -34.50 -2.47 -21.30
CA LEU A 20 -33.22 -1.93 -21.70
C LEU A 20 -32.45 -1.67 -20.39
N ALA A 21 -31.50 -2.55 -20.08
CA ALA A 21 -30.47 -2.22 -19.12
C ALA A 21 -29.66 -1.07 -19.73
N GLU A 22 -29.71 0.10 -19.10
CA GLU A 22 -28.76 1.17 -19.34
C GLU A 22 -27.37 0.61 -19.03
N THR A 23 -26.57 0.43 -20.07
CA THR A 23 -25.13 0.26 -19.92
C THR A 23 -24.59 1.53 -19.27
N PRO A 24 -23.84 1.44 -18.15
CA PRO A 24 -23.20 2.62 -17.59
C PRO A 24 -22.33 3.28 -18.66
N ASP A 25 -22.47 4.59 -18.78
CA ASP A 25 -21.66 5.43 -19.67
C ASP A 25 -20.17 5.16 -19.39
N ALA A 26 -19.37 4.96 -20.44
CA ALA A 26 -17.93 4.69 -20.31
C ALA A 26 -17.12 5.88 -19.76
N ASP A 27 -17.79 7.01 -19.46
CA ASP A 27 -17.20 8.31 -19.08
C ASP A 27 -17.27 8.63 -17.57
N THR A 28 -17.67 7.65 -16.75
CA THR A 28 -17.74 7.73 -15.28
C THR A 28 -16.92 6.64 -14.56
N ALA A 29 -15.79 6.23 -15.13
CA ALA A 29 -14.84 5.42 -14.38
C ALA A 29 -14.25 6.25 -13.21
N PRO A 30 -14.14 5.70 -11.98
CA PRO A 30 -13.65 6.44 -10.84
C PRO A 30 -12.17 6.82 -11.05
N LEU A 31 -11.81 8.05 -10.66
CA LEU A 31 -10.45 8.59 -10.78
C LEU A 31 -9.46 7.91 -9.81
N SER A 32 -9.94 7.07 -8.90
CA SER A 32 -9.14 6.18 -8.06
C SER A 32 -9.84 4.83 -7.96
N ALA A 33 -9.07 3.76 -7.74
CA ALA A 33 -9.62 2.49 -7.28
C ALA A 33 -9.74 2.41 -5.74
N ILE A 34 -9.46 3.51 -5.02
CA ILE A 34 -9.48 3.57 -3.55
C ILE A 34 -10.78 4.27 -3.10
N PRO A 35 -11.74 3.54 -2.50
CA PRO A 35 -13.06 4.09 -2.21
C PRO A 35 -13.04 5.25 -1.20
N TRP A 36 -12.08 5.23 -0.26
CA TRP A 36 -12.00 6.23 0.80
C TRP A 36 -11.27 7.50 0.40
N LEU A 37 -10.64 7.57 -0.79
CA LEU A 37 -10.15 8.85 -1.27
C LEU A 37 -11.35 9.70 -1.68
N SER A 38 -11.25 11.02 -1.46
CA SER A 38 -12.26 11.96 -1.96
C SER A 38 -12.51 11.61 -3.45
N GLU A 39 -13.75 11.55 -3.96
CA GLU A 39 -14.05 11.11 -5.35
C GLU A 39 -14.56 12.24 -6.28
N THR A 40 -15.08 13.33 -5.75
CA THR A 40 -15.65 14.43 -6.52
C THR A 40 -14.57 15.37 -7.07
N LEU A 41 -14.41 15.39 -8.39
CA LEU A 41 -14.02 16.63 -9.08
C LEU A 41 -15.31 17.19 -9.66
N GLU A 42 -15.63 18.45 -9.35
CA GLU A 42 -16.70 19.11 -10.09
C GLU A 42 -16.28 19.25 -11.56
N LYS A 43 -16.90 18.48 -12.47
CA LYS A 43 -16.76 18.75 -13.90
C LYS A 43 -17.37 20.15 -14.16
N PRO A 44 -16.66 21.09 -14.80
CA PRO A 44 -17.26 22.35 -15.22
C PRO A 44 -18.45 22.05 -16.12
N VAL A 45 -19.62 22.63 -15.81
CA VAL A 45 -20.82 22.48 -16.65
C VAL A 45 -20.49 23.12 -18.01
N PRO A 46 -20.50 22.37 -19.12
CA PRO A 46 -20.16 22.93 -20.42
C PRO A 46 -21.15 24.03 -20.77
N ARG A 47 -20.65 25.22 -21.09
CA ARG A 47 -21.45 26.24 -21.79
C ARG A 47 -21.71 25.68 -23.21
N PRO A 48 -22.95 25.66 -23.72
CA PRO A 48 -23.23 25.09 -25.02
C PRO A 48 -22.52 25.90 -26.12
N GLU A 49 -21.43 25.34 -26.66
CA GLU A 49 -20.80 25.80 -27.89
C GLU A 49 -21.46 25.13 -29.11
N PRO A 50 -21.50 25.80 -30.27
CA PRO A 50 -22.07 25.23 -31.49
C PRO A 50 -21.32 23.96 -31.92
N PRO A 51 -22.01 22.97 -32.51
CA PRO A 51 -21.42 21.67 -32.79
C PRO A 51 -20.26 21.78 -33.78
N ALA A 52 -19.06 21.43 -33.34
CA ALA A 52 -17.93 21.19 -34.22
C ALA A 52 -18.13 19.89 -35.01
N LYS A 53 -17.69 19.87 -36.27
CA LYS A 53 -17.73 18.66 -37.12
C LYS A 53 -16.87 17.54 -36.50
N PRO A 54 -17.32 16.27 -36.53
CA PRO A 54 -16.49 15.15 -36.08
C PRO A 54 -15.30 14.97 -37.02
N LEU A 55 -14.10 14.84 -36.45
CA LEU A 55 -12.92 14.29 -37.14
C LEU A 55 -12.86 12.78 -36.85
N ASP A 56 -12.38 12.04 -37.85
CA ASP A 56 -12.26 10.57 -37.88
C ASP A 56 -11.46 10.03 -36.66
N PRO A 57 -11.90 8.96 -35.97
CA PRO A 57 -11.20 8.41 -34.81
C PRO A 57 -10.13 7.40 -35.27
N ALA A 58 -9.08 7.90 -35.91
CA ALA A 58 -7.88 7.12 -36.16
C ALA A 58 -6.68 7.92 -35.66
N SER A 59 -6.10 7.46 -34.54
CA SER A 59 -5.10 8.13 -33.70
C SER A 59 -5.62 9.36 -32.98
N ALA A 60 -5.98 9.20 -31.70
CA ALA A 60 -6.03 10.33 -30.79
C ALA A 60 -4.61 10.94 -30.74
N ILE A 61 -4.42 12.05 -31.44
CA ILE A 61 -3.17 12.80 -31.41
C ILE A 61 -3.08 13.42 -30.02
N GLN A 62 -2.27 12.82 -29.15
CA GLN A 62 -1.92 13.42 -27.88
C GLN A 62 -0.96 14.58 -28.16
N VAL A 63 -1.44 15.81 -27.95
CA VAL A 63 -0.62 17.01 -28.03
C VAL A 63 -0.15 17.35 -26.62
N ALA A 64 1.08 16.94 -26.28
CA ALA A 64 1.78 17.48 -25.12
C ALA A 64 2.65 18.65 -25.60
N PRO A 65 2.61 19.83 -24.95
CA PRO A 65 3.60 20.88 -25.20
C PRO A 65 5.00 20.32 -24.95
N LEU A 66 5.91 20.52 -25.90
CA LEU A 66 7.29 19.97 -25.87
C LEU A 66 8.09 20.37 -24.61
N ASP A 67 7.66 21.46 -23.94
CA ASP A 67 8.31 22.04 -22.75
C ASP A 67 7.58 21.71 -21.43
N SER A 68 6.60 20.81 -21.44
CA SER A 68 5.93 20.37 -20.20
C SER A 68 6.84 19.37 -19.48
N PRO A 69 7.09 19.50 -18.17
CA PRO A 69 7.80 18.48 -17.42
C PRO A 69 7.06 17.14 -17.56
N ASP A 70 7.77 16.06 -17.89
CA ASP A 70 7.20 14.71 -17.82
C ASP A 70 6.92 14.37 -16.35
N ARG A 71 5.72 14.71 -15.89
CA ARG A 71 5.26 14.46 -14.52
C ARG A 71 5.23 12.95 -14.20
N GLY A 72 4.95 12.12 -15.21
CA GLY A 72 4.95 10.66 -15.05
C GLY A 72 6.35 10.12 -14.75
N ALA A 73 7.40 10.84 -15.17
CA ALA A 73 8.77 10.47 -14.87
C ALA A 73 9.26 10.83 -13.46
N ALA A 74 8.46 11.56 -12.67
CA ALA A 74 8.82 11.89 -11.30
C ALA A 74 9.15 10.63 -10.49
N GLY A 75 10.20 10.72 -9.68
CA GLY A 75 10.62 9.66 -8.78
C GLY A 75 11.50 10.19 -7.66
N LEU A 76 11.75 9.33 -6.67
CA LEU A 76 12.56 9.64 -5.49
C LEU A 76 13.96 9.01 -5.56
N PHE A 77 14.13 8.00 -6.41
CA PHE A 77 15.38 7.24 -6.53
C PHE A 77 15.69 6.93 -7.99
N ALA A 78 16.96 7.01 -8.38
CA ALA A 78 17.41 6.50 -9.67
C ALA A 78 17.29 4.95 -9.71
N PRO A 79 17.09 4.31 -10.89
CA PRO A 79 16.86 2.87 -10.99
C PRO A 79 17.91 2.02 -10.26
N ASN A 80 19.20 2.32 -10.45
CA ASN A 80 20.28 1.57 -9.81
C ASN A 80 20.31 1.75 -8.29
N ALA A 81 19.95 2.94 -7.78
CA ALA A 81 19.85 3.17 -6.34
C ALA A 81 18.67 2.41 -5.71
N ALA A 82 17.65 2.10 -6.52
CA ALA A 82 16.49 1.28 -6.17
C ALA A 82 16.73 -0.23 -6.40
N GLY A 83 17.96 -0.65 -6.75
CA GLY A 83 18.30 -2.05 -6.98
C GLY A 83 17.73 -2.65 -8.27
N LEU A 84 17.26 -1.81 -9.20
CA LEU A 84 16.71 -2.24 -10.50
C LEU A 84 17.82 -2.37 -11.55
N PRO A 85 17.67 -3.28 -12.54
CA PRO A 85 18.69 -3.50 -13.58
C PRO A 85 18.77 -2.36 -14.61
N GLY A 86 17.78 -1.47 -14.63
CA GLY A 86 17.68 -0.34 -15.56
C GLY A 86 16.32 0.36 -15.43
N PRO A 87 16.01 1.34 -16.31
CA PRO A 87 14.71 1.98 -16.37
C PRO A 87 13.60 0.95 -16.68
N PRO A 88 12.55 0.83 -15.84
CA PRO A 88 11.59 -0.27 -15.96
C PRO A 88 10.46 -0.05 -16.99
N TRP A 89 10.25 1.18 -17.48
CA TRP A 89 9.02 1.55 -18.21
C TRP A 89 9.24 1.94 -19.68
N ASP A 90 10.48 1.99 -20.17
CA ASP A 90 10.84 2.61 -21.46
C ASP A 90 10.07 2.06 -22.68
N ALA A 91 9.71 0.78 -22.67
CA ALA A 91 8.98 0.12 -23.75
C ALA A 91 7.55 -0.30 -23.38
N SER A 92 7.05 0.17 -22.23
CA SER A 92 5.73 -0.19 -21.71
C SER A 92 4.65 0.81 -22.12
N ASN A 93 3.39 0.39 -22.04
CA ASN A 93 2.22 1.25 -22.20
C ASN A 93 1.53 1.49 -20.86
N ALA A 94 1.11 2.73 -20.60
CA ALA A 94 0.40 3.09 -19.38
C ALA A 94 -0.88 2.25 -19.18
N ALA A 95 -1.59 1.90 -20.27
CA ALA A 95 -2.79 1.07 -20.22
C ALA A 95 -2.55 -0.36 -19.70
N ASP A 96 -1.34 -0.88 -19.84
CA ASP A 96 -0.96 -2.22 -19.37
C ASP A 96 -0.37 -2.17 -17.95
N VAL A 97 0.44 -1.16 -17.65
CA VAL A 97 1.14 -1.04 -16.36
C VAL A 97 0.22 -0.56 -15.24
N ILE A 98 -0.71 0.39 -15.52
CA ILE A 98 -1.61 0.94 -14.51
C ILE A 98 -2.45 -0.17 -13.84
N PRO A 99 -3.10 -1.10 -14.58
CA PRO A 99 -3.82 -2.21 -13.96
C PRO A 99 -2.94 -3.13 -13.10
N LEU A 100 -1.68 -3.38 -13.51
CA LEU A 100 -0.75 -4.20 -12.74
C LEU A 100 -0.38 -3.53 -11.41
N ILE A 101 -0.13 -2.22 -11.42
CA ILE A 101 0.15 -1.44 -10.20
C ILE A 101 -1.11 -1.37 -9.32
N ALA A 102 -2.26 -1.03 -9.90
CA ALA A 102 -3.51 -0.83 -9.17
C ALA A 102 -4.05 -2.13 -8.57
N GLY A 103 -3.82 -3.27 -9.22
CA GLY A 103 -4.22 -4.60 -8.79
C GLY A 103 -3.28 -5.25 -7.77
N MET A 104 -2.17 -4.60 -7.41
CA MET A 104 -1.26 -5.13 -6.39
C MET A 104 -1.95 -5.15 -5.02
N GLY A 105 -1.98 -6.33 -4.40
CA GLY A 105 -2.53 -6.54 -3.06
C GLY A 105 -1.56 -6.16 -1.94
N ALA A 106 -1.93 -6.51 -0.70
CA ALA A 106 -1.02 -6.38 0.44
C ALA A 106 0.15 -7.37 0.30
N LEU A 107 1.39 -6.86 0.42
CA LEU A 107 2.62 -7.66 0.32
C LEU A 107 3.19 -7.91 1.72
N GLU A 108 2.96 -9.12 2.24
CA GLU A 108 3.42 -9.53 3.57
C GLU A 108 4.95 -9.77 3.61
N HIS A 109 5.55 -10.16 2.48
CA HIS A 109 6.98 -10.42 2.36
C HIS A 109 7.78 -9.11 2.18
N PRO A 110 8.70 -8.76 3.10
CA PRO A 110 9.47 -7.51 3.00
C PRO A 110 10.22 -7.30 1.69
N ALA A 111 10.89 -8.32 1.15
CA ALA A 111 11.68 -8.19 -0.08
C ALA A 111 10.80 -7.90 -1.31
N LEU A 112 9.61 -8.51 -1.39
CA LEU A 112 8.65 -8.24 -2.47
C LEU A 112 8.06 -6.83 -2.33
N ARG A 113 7.75 -6.44 -1.10
CA ARG A 113 7.23 -5.11 -0.79
C ARG A 113 8.25 -4.02 -1.13
N ASP A 114 9.52 -4.20 -0.77
CA ASP A 114 10.59 -3.27 -1.07
C ASP A 114 10.86 -3.17 -2.58
N LEU A 115 10.78 -4.30 -3.30
CA LEU A 115 10.89 -4.32 -4.75
C LEU A 115 9.71 -3.56 -5.41
N PHE A 116 8.48 -3.83 -4.97
CA PHE A 116 7.31 -3.11 -5.49
C PHE A 116 7.39 -1.62 -5.21
N ARG A 117 7.76 -1.26 -3.97
CA ARG A 117 8.00 0.13 -3.55
C ARG A 117 9.06 0.80 -4.42
N SER A 118 10.15 0.10 -4.72
CA SER A 118 11.22 0.56 -5.60
C SER A 118 10.70 0.84 -7.02
N LEU A 119 9.87 -0.04 -7.58
CA LEU A 119 9.24 0.18 -8.89
C LEU A 119 8.31 1.40 -8.90
N VAL A 120 7.47 1.60 -7.89
CA VAL A 120 6.54 2.74 -7.86
C VAL A 120 7.20 4.06 -7.45
N LEU A 121 8.43 4.06 -6.91
CA LEU A 121 9.17 5.28 -6.53
C LEU A 121 10.34 5.64 -7.45
N VAL A 122 10.66 4.79 -8.43
CA VAL A 122 11.77 5.04 -9.35
C VAL A 122 11.54 6.30 -10.20
N GLU A 123 12.61 7.05 -10.43
CA GLU A 123 12.68 8.09 -11.46
C GLU A 123 13.04 7.42 -12.79
N ALA A 124 12.10 7.41 -13.73
CA ALA A 124 12.24 6.76 -15.03
C ALA A 124 11.24 7.38 -16.02
N THR A 125 11.54 7.38 -17.32
CA THR A 125 10.61 7.88 -18.34
C THR A 125 9.24 7.21 -18.21
N ALA A 126 8.16 7.99 -18.30
CA ALA A 126 6.82 7.43 -18.20
C ALA A 126 6.55 6.44 -19.37
N PRO A 127 5.78 5.37 -19.14
CA PRO A 127 5.34 4.52 -20.24
C PRO A 127 4.47 5.32 -21.23
N ALA A 128 4.40 4.87 -22.48
CA ALA A 128 3.61 5.55 -23.49
C ALA A 128 2.13 5.60 -23.09
N GLY A 129 1.50 6.77 -23.17
CA GLY A 129 0.10 6.98 -22.81
C GLY A 129 -0.08 8.13 -21.83
N ASP A 130 -1.08 8.02 -20.95
CA ASP A 130 -1.40 9.06 -19.96
C ASP A 130 -0.42 9.03 -18.78
N ALA A 131 0.55 9.94 -18.80
CA ALA A 131 1.57 10.09 -17.77
C ALA A 131 1.01 10.56 -16.41
N GLU A 132 -0.06 11.36 -16.38
CA GLU A 132 -0.68 11.80 -15.13
C GLU A 132 -1.45 10.64 -14.48
N ALA A 133 -2.19 9.86 -15.27
CA ALA A 133 -2.84 8.65 -14.79
C ALA A 133 -1.84 7.62 -14.26
N PHE A 134 -0.69 7.46 -14.93
CA PHE A 134 0.39 6.60 -14.46
C PHE A 134 0.97 7.05 -13.11
N LEU A 135 1.24 8.36 -12.96
CA LEU A 135 1.68 8.94 -11.69
C LEU A 135 0.65 8.72 -10.57
N LEU A 136 -0.63 8.95 -10.85
CA LEU A 136 -1.72 8.72 -9.89
C LEU A 136 -1.83 7.26 -9.50
N ALA A 137 -1.64 6.32 -10.42
CA ALA A 137 -1.64 4.89 -10.10
C ALA A 137 -0.52 4.51 -9.12
N ARG A 138 0.68 5.09 -9.29
CA ARG A 138 1.81 4.91 -8.36
C ARG A 138 1.53 5.50 -6.98
N VAL A 139 0.97 6.70 -6.93
CA VAL A 139 0.55 7.37 -5.69
C VAL A 139 -0.54 6.57 -4.97
N ASP A 140 -1.54 6.09 -5.70
CA ASP A 140 -2.63 5.30 -5.14
C ASP A 140 -2.11 3.95 -4.61
N ALA A 141 -1.14 3.32 -5.27
CA ALA A 141 -0.48 2.12 -4.74
C ALA A 141 0.21 2.39 -3.38
N LEU A 142 0.95 3.51 -3.27
CA LEU A 142 1.59 3.92 -2.01
C LEU A 142 0.55 4.20 -0.92
N LEU A 143 -0.57 4.84 -1.26
CA LEU A 143 -1.70 5.09 -0.35
C LEU A 143 -2.34 3.80 0.16
N LYS A 144 -2.59 2.83 -0.73
CA LYS A 144 -3.09 1.49 -0.35
C LYS A 144 -2.12 0.78 0.59
N MET A 145 -0.82 0.91 0.33
CA MET A 145 0.23 0.37 1.18
C MET A 145 0.32 1.09 2.52
N GLY A 146 -0.16 2.33 2.64
CA GLY A 146 0.01 3.18 3.83
C GLY A 146 1.31 3.98 3.86
N ASP A 147 2.05 4.08 2.75
CA ASP A 147 3.27 4.87 2.62
C ASP A 147 2.95 6.33 2.25
N LEU A 148 2.38 7.05 3.22
CA LEU A 148 1.94 8.43 3.03
C LEU A 148 3.10 9.40 2.77
N GLU A 149 4.23 9.21 3.46
CA GLU A 149 5.39 10.08 3.33
C GLU A 149 6.01 9.99 1.93
N ALA A 150 6.16 8.77 1.38
CA ALA A 150 6.68 8.62 0.03
C ALA A 150 5.67 9.09 -1.03
N ALA A 151 4.37 8.84 -0.83
CA ALA A 151 3.33 9.37 -1.72
C ALA A 151 3.33 10.90 -1.75
N GLN A 152 3.45 11.55 -0.59
CA GLN A 152 3.56 13.00 -0.49
C GLN A 152 4.81 13.52 -1.20
N ALA A 153 5.97 12.91 -0.94
CA ALA A 153 7.23 13.31 -1.55
C ALA A 153 7.20 13.15 -3.08
N LEU A 154 6.60 12.08 -3.59
CA LEU A 154 6.45 11.85 -5.03
C LEU A 154 5.57 12.93 -5.68
N LEU A 155 4.44 13.26 -5.06
CA LEU A 155 3.55 14.34 -5.52
C LEU A 155 4.24 15.72 -5.45
N GLU A 156 4.97 16.01 -4.38
CA GLU A 156 5.72 17.27 -4.24
C GLU A 156 6.82 17.41 -5.29
N ARG A 157 7.47 16.29 -5.67
CA ARG A 157 8.46 16.24 -6.74
C ARG A 157 7.83 16.47 -8.12
N ALA A 158 6.66 15.88 -8.37
CA ALA A 158 5.91 16.04 -9.62
C ALA A 158 5.23 17.41 -9.75
N GLY A 159 4.95 18.05 -8.62
CA GLY A 159 4.18 19.29 -8.53
C GLY A 159 2.68 19.02 -8.44
N PRO A 160 2.04 19.21 -7.27
CA PRO A 160 0.59 19.00 -7.10
C PRO A 160 -0.19 20.24 -7.59
N ASP A 161 0.00 20.61 -8.86
CA ASP A 161 -0.55 21.82 -9.47
C ASP A 161 -1.69 21.57 -10.46
N THR A 162 -2.13 20.32 -10.57
CA THR A 162 -3.39 19.95 -11.21
C THR A 162 -4.42 19.56 -10.15
N PRO A 163 -5.73 19.73 -10.39
CA PRO A 163 -6.76 19.36 -9.41
C PRO A 163 -6.68 17.90 -8.96
N ALA A 164 -6.37 16.96 -9.87
CA ALA A 164 -6.25 15.54 -9.55
C ALA A 164 -5.08 15.25 -8.59
N LEU A 165 -3.88 15.80 -8.89
CA LEU A 165 -2.70 15.64 -8.04
C LEU A 165 -2.85 16.38 -6.70
N PHE A 166 -3.39 17.60 -6.73
CA PHE A 166 -3.67 18.37 -5.53
C PHE A 166 -4.62 17.64 -4.59
N ARG A 167 -5.67 16.98 -5.13
CA ARG A 167 -6.60 16.21 -4.30
C ARG A 167 -5.90 15.10 -3.52
N ARG A 168 -5.08 14.29 -4.19
CA ARG A 168 -4.28 13.24 -3.52
C ARG A 168 -3.34 13.82 -2.48
N TRP A 169 -2.63 14.88 -2.84
CA TRP A 169 -1.68 15.53 -1.94
C TRP A 169 -2.40 16.13 -0.71
N PHE A 170 -3.61 16.66 -0.89
CA PHE A 170 -4.43 17.18 0.20
C PHE A 170 -4.99 16.07 1.10
N ASP A 171 -5.51 14.98 0.52
CA ASP A 171 -5.94 13.79 1.27
C ASP A 171 -4.79 13.22 2.13
N ILE A 172 -3.57 13.13 1.58
CA ILE A 172 -2.36 12.74 2.31
C ILE A 172 -2.03 13.75 3.42
N SER A 173 -2.11 15.05 3.12
CA SER A 173 -1.83 16.11 4.09
C SER A 173 -2.78 16.05 5.28
N LEU A 174 -4.07 15.79 5.03
CA LEU A 174 -5.07 15.54 6.07
C LEU A 174 -4.66 14.32 6.91
N LEU A 175 -4.31 13.18 6.32
CA LEU A 175 -3.93 12.00 7.11
C LEU A 175 -2.65 12.21 7.94
N LEU A 176 -1.67 12.94 7.41
CA LEU A 176 -0.42 13.28 8.12
C LEU A 176 -0.58 14.40 9.16
N GLY A 177 -1.71 15.09 9.22
CA GLY A 177 -1.89 16.23 10.12
C GLY A 177 -1.15 17.50 9.68
N THR A 178 -0.95 17.66 8.37
CA THR A 178 -0.25 18.80 7.73
C THR A 178 -1.18 19.63 6.84
N GLU A 179 -2.50 19.52 7.06
CA GLU A 179 -3.56 20.16 6.28
C GLU A 179 -3.45 21.68 6.19
N ASP A 180 -2.79 22.34 7.15
CA ASP A 180 -2.56 23.79 7.12
C ASP A 180 -1.75 24.23 5.90
N ARG A 181 -0.73 23.42 5.51
CA ARG A 181 0.02 23.64 4.26
C ARG A 181 -0.90 23.47 3.05
N GLY A 182 -1.78 22.47 3.11
CA GLY A 182 -2.80 22.20 2.10
C GLY A 182 -3.73 23.38 1.87
N CYS A 183 -4.33 23.88 2.95
CA CYS A 183 -5.25 24.99 2.92
C CYS A 183 -4.59 26.31 2.53
N ALA A 184 -3.32 26.53 2.90
CA ALA A 184 -2.55 27.68 2.44
C ALA A 184 -2.33 27.65 0.92
N THR A 185 -2.00 26.49 0.34
CA THR A 185 -1.88 26.31 -1.11
C THR A 185 -3.21 26.57 -1.82
N LEU A 186 -4.31 26.03 -1.29
CA LEU A 186 -5.64 26.24 -1.86
C LEU A 186 -6.07 27.72 -1.84
N LYS A 187 -5.75 28.44 -0.76
CA LYS A 187 -6.00 29.88 -0.67
C LYS A 187 -5.26 30.66 -1.75
N ALA A 188 -4.03 30.25 -2.09
CA ALA A 188 -3.23 30.89 -3.14
C ALA A 188 -3.70 30.52 -4.55
N LYS A 189 -4.22 29.30 -4.74
CA LYS A 189 -4.72 28.77 -6.02
C LYS A 189 -6.09 28.12 -5.85
N PRO A 190 -7.19 28.90 -5.79
CA PRO A 190 -8.54 28.37 -5.56
C PRO A 190 -9.00 27.37 -6.63
N ASP A 191 -8.50 27.47 -7.86
CA ASP A 191 -8.84 26.59 -8.97
C ASP A 191 -8.35 25.13 -8.78
N LEU A 192 -7.50 24.87 -7.78
CA LEU A 192 -7.09 23.52 -7.40
C LEU A 192 -8.11 22.80 -6.52
N SER A 193 -9.13 23.52 -6.03
CA SER A 193 -10.10 22.94 -5.11
C SER A 193 -10.78 21.71 -5.70
N PRO A 194 -10.75 20.55 -5.03
CA PRO A 194 -11.41 19.36 -5.57
C PRO A 194 -12.93 19.48 -5.50
N ASN A 195 -13.45 20.08 -4.43
CA ASN A 195 -14.88 20.23 -4.14
C ASN A 195 -15.15 21.40 -3.16
N TYR A 196 -16.41 21.70 -2.87
CA TYR A 196 -16.79 22.81 -1.97
C TYR A 196 -16.53 22.48 -0.49
N GLU A 197 -16.62 21.20 -0.11
CA GLU A 197 -16.36 20.73 1.24
C GLU A 197 -14.94 21.10 1.68
N THR A 198 -13.96 20.90 0.79
CA THR A 198 -12.57 21.28 1.01
C THR A 198 -12.41 22.80 1.14
N GLN A 199 -13.15 23.60 0.34
CA GLN A 199 -13.12 25.06 0.46
C GLN A 199 -13.67 25.52 1.82
N VAL A 200 -14.82 24.99 2.24
CA VAL A 200 -15.44 25.31 3.52
C VAL A 200 -14.49 24.96 4.66
N PHE A 201 -13.92 23.75 4.65
CA PHE A 201 -12.94 23.31 5.64
C PHE A 201 -11.74 24.26 5.71
N CYS A 202 -11.12 24.58 4.57
CA CYS A 202 -9.95 25.45 4.55
C CYS A 202 -10.26 26.91 4.89
N LEU A 203 -11.42 27.43 4.54
CA LEU A 203 -11.87 28.78 4.95
C LEU A 203 -12.03 28.86 6.48
N ALA A 204 -12.64 27.84 7.09
CA ALA A 204 -12.81 27.74 8.53
C ALA A 204 -11.46 27.63 9.26
N ARG A 205 -10.57 26.74 8.78
CA ARG A 205 -9.19 26.60 9.28
C ARG A 205 -8.40 27.90 9.21
N ALA A 206 -8.64 28.72 8.18
CA ALA A 206 -8.05 30.04 8.03
C ALA A 206 -8.72 31.15 8.88
N GLY A 207 -9.68 30.80 9.74
CA GLY A 207 -10.42 31.72 10.61
C GLY A 207 -11.49 32.55 9.90
N ARG A 208 -11.83 32.22 8.64
CA ARG A 208 -12.84 32.94 7.83
C ARG A 208 -14.23 32.33 7.99
N TRP A 209 -14.67 32.12 9.23
CA TRP A 209 -15.94 31.45 9.56
C TRP A 209 -17.16 32.01 8.81
N PRO A 210 -17.38 33.35 8.71
CA PRO A 210 -18.54 33.86 7.97
C PRO A 210 -18.47 33.57 6.47
N THR A 211 -17.26 33.52 5.89
CA THR A 211 -17.07 33.13 4.49
C THR A 211 -17.33 31.64 4.32
N ALA A 212 -16.84 30.80 5.23
CA ALA A 212 -17.05 29.35 5.18
C ALA A 212 -18.55 29.01 5.26
N ALA A 213 -19.29 29.63 6.17
CA ALA A 213 -20.74 29.47 6.30
C ALA A 213 -21.49 29.92 5.04
N LEU A 214 -21.14 31.09 4.47
CA LEU A 214 -21.73 31.54 3.22
C LEU A 214 -21.45 30.59 2.05
N THR A 215 -20.22 30.08 1.95
CA THR A 215 -19.84 29.09 0.94
C THR A 215 -20.63 27.80 1.11
N LEU A 216 -20.78 27.30 2.34
CA LEU A 216 -21.58 26.11 2.64
C LEU A 216 -23.04 26.31 2.19
N GLU A 217 -23.71 27.36 2.64
CA GLU A 217 -25.12 27.62 2.29
C GLU A 217 -25.31 27.83 0.79
N THR A 218 -24.38 28.51 0.11
CA THR A 218 -24.43 28.71 -1.34
C THR A 218 -24.28 27.38 -2.09
N ALA A 219 -23.31 26.56 -1.70
CA ALA A 219 -23.07 25.27 -2.33
C ALA A 219 -24.23 24.29 -2.07
N THR A 220 -24.80 24.30 -0.87
CA THR A 220 -26.03 23.54 -0.54
C THR A 220 -27.22 23.98 -1.39
N ALA A 221 -27.46 25.29 -1.52
CA ALA A 221 -28.56 25.82 -2.33
C ALA A 221 -28.41 25.46 -3.82
N LEU A 222 -27.17 25.31 -4.30
CA LEU A 222 -26.85 24.88 -5.67
C LEU A 222 -26.82 23.34 -5.84
N GLY A 223 -27.12 22.58 -4.79
CA GLY A 223 -27.08 21.11 -4.80
C GLY A 223 -25.69 20.53 -5.00
N ARG A 224 -24.64 21.26 -4.59
CA ARG A 224 -23.23 20.87 -4.76
C ARG A 224 -22.64 20.15 -3.55
N ILE A 225 -23.34 20.14 -2.42
CA ILE A 225 -22.96 19.42 -1.21
C ILE A 225 -24.15 18.55 -0.80
N ASP A 226 -23.89 17.27 -0.57
CA ASP A 226 -24.88 16.32 -0.07
C ASP A 226 -25.37 16.70 1.34
N PRO A 227 -26.66 16.49 1.70
CA PRO A 227 -27.19 16.83 3.01
C PRO A 227 -26.40 16.27 4.20
N ALA A 228 -25.85 15.06 4.11
CA ALA A 228 -25.06 14.48 5.18
C ALA A 228 -23.69 15.16 5.32
N ALA A 229 -23.04 15.50 4.20
CA ALA A 229 -21.80 16.29 4.21
C ALA A 229 -22.05 17.71 4.73
N ARG A 230 -23.19 18.31 4.38
CA ARG A 230 -23.64 19.61 4.89
C ARG A 230 -23.82 19.61 6.40
N ASP A 231 -24.45 18.58 6.95
CA ASP A 231 -24.64 18.44 8.40
C ASP A 231 -23.30 18.36 9.15
N ARG A 232 -22.36 17.53 8.67
CA ARG A 232 -21.01 17.45 9.24
C ARG A 232 -20.25 18.78 9.18
N LEU A 233 -20.32 19.47 8.05
CA LEU A 233 -19.69 20.79 7.89
C LEU A 233 -20.35 21.86 8.77
N ALA A 234 -21.68 21.83 8.93
CA ALA A 234 -22.39 22.76 9.81
C ALA A 234 -21.95 22.59 11.27
N ARG A 235 -21.89 21.34 11.76
CA ARG A 235 -21.35 21.00 13.09
C ARG A 235 -19.90 21.44 13.27
N PHE A 236 -19.09 21.32 12.22
CA PHE A 236 -17.70 21.78 12.23
C PHE A 236 -17.56 23.30 12.29
N LEU A 237 -18.45 24.04 11.62
CA LEU A 237 -18.42 25.51 11.62
C LEU A 237 -18.95 26.11 12.91
N ASP A 238 -19.97 25.49 13.52
CA ASP A 238 -20.62 25.98 14.73
C ASP A 238 -21.06 24.82 15.63
N PRO A 239 -20.13 24.21 16.41
CA PRO A 239 -20.45 23.05 17.23
C PRO A 239 -21.41 23.37 18.39
N GLU A 240 -21.47 24.63 18.84
CA GLU A 240 -22.31 25.06 19.97
C GLU A 240 -23.81 24.91 19.64
N ILE A 241 -24.20 25.14 18.39
CA ILE A 241 -25.60 25.00 17.94
C ILE A 241 -26.08 23.55 18.05
N PHE A 242 -25.18 22.57 17.96
CA PHE A 242 -25.50 21.15 17.93
C PHE A 242 -25.25 20.47 19.29
N GLU A 243 -25.03 21.23 20.36
CA GLU A 243 -24.86 20.67 21.71
C GLU A 243 -26.10 19.87 22.13
N GLY A 244 -25.88 18.60 22.48
CA GLY A 244 -26.93 17.69 22.92
C GLY A 244 -27.71 17.01 21.78
N GLU A 245 -27.38 17.29 20.52
CA GLU A 245 -27.89 16.52 19.40
C GLU A 245 -27.23 15.13 19.30
N ALA A 246 -27.88 14.22 18.57
CA ALA A 246 -27.26 12.94 18.24
C ALA A 246 -26.03 13.15 17.34
N PRO A 247 -25.00 12.28 17.39
CA PRO A 247 -23.86 12.33 16.49
C PRO A 247 -24.27 12.34 15.01
N ALA A 248 -23.46 12.96 14.16
CA ALA A 248 -23.71 12.95 12.72
C ALA A 248 -23.60 11.50 12.19
N PRO A 249 -24.41 11.11 11.20
CA PRO A 249 -24.22 9.83 10.52
C PRO A 249 -22.80 9.72 9.97
N LEU A 250 -22.12 8.61 10.27
CA LEU A 250 -20.81 8.32 9.72
C LEU A 250 -20.91 8.15 8.20
N PRO A 251 -20.03 8.81 7.42
CA PRO A 251 -20.02 8.62 5.98
C PRO A 251 -19.49 7.23 5.61
N ASP A 252 -20.04 6.68 4.53
CA ASP A 252 -19.57 5.45 3.90
C ASP A 252 -19.42 5.69 2.38
N PRO A 253 -18.21 5.76 1.83
CA PRO A 253 -16.92 5.55 2.51
C PRO A 253 -16.49 6.77 3.37
N LEU A 254 -15.71 6.52 4.43
CA LEU A 254 -15.11 7.57 5.26
C LEU A 254 -13.89 8.19 4.57
N THR A 255 -13.98 9.47 4.18
CA THR A 255 -12.86 10.19 3.56
C THR A 255 -11.87 10.76 4.58
N PRO A 256 -10.61 11.08 4.21
CA PRO A 256 -9.67 11.81 5.06
C PRO A 256 -10.21 13.14 5.57
N LEU A 257 -10.98 13.86 4.73
CA LEU A 257 -11.59 15.13 5.11
C LEU A 257 -12.68 14.91 6.15
N ASP A 258 -13.57 13.94 5.93
CA ASP A 258 -14.61 13.57 6.90
C ASP A 258 -13.99 13.13 8.23
N PHE A 259 -12.94 12.31 8.19
CA PHE A 259 -12.20 11.88 9.37
C PHE A 259 -11.65 13.07 10.19
N ARG A 260 -11.09 14.07 9.51
CA ARG A 260 -10.58 15.29 10.16
C ARG A 260 -11.67 16.20 10.70
N ILE A 261 -12.79 16.30 9.99
CA ILE A 261 -13.97 17.02 10.45
C ILE A 261 -14.52 16.37 11.73
N LEU A 262 -14.70 15.05 11.73
CA LEU A 262 -15.19 14.30 12.89
C LEU A 262 -14.26 14.40 14.10
N GLU A 263 -12.94 14.32 13.87
CA GLU A 263 -11.94 14.58 14.92
C GLU A 263 -12.07 16.00 15.51
N ALA A 264 -12.26 17.02 14.66
CA ALA A 264 -12.34 18.41 15.09
C ALA A 264 -13.61 18.73 15.91
N VAL A 265 -14.73 18.04 15.65
CA VAL A 265 -15.98 18.20 16.41
C VAL A 265 -16.05 17.32 17.67
N GLY A 266 -14.98 16.59 18.00
CA GLY A 266 -14.92 15.74 19.19
C GLY A 266 -15.56 14.36 19.03
N GLU A 267 -15.73 13.89 17.79
CA GLU A 267 -16.26 12.57 17.45
C GLU A 267 -15.18 11.70 16.76
N PRO A 268 -14.01 11.45 17.39
CA PRO A 268 -12.90 10.77 16.74
C PRO A 268 -13.24 9.31 16.40
N ILE A 269 -12.82 8.87 15.21
CA ILE A 269 -13.03 7.51 14.73
C ILE A 269 -11.81 6.64 15.04
N PRO A 270 -11.98 5.48 15.71
CA PRO A 270 -10.88 4.55 15.93
C PRO A 270 -10.28 4.04 14.61
N THR A 271 -8.97 4.17 14.41
CA THR A 271 -8.32 3.81 13.14
C THR A 271 -8.12 2.30 12.95
N GLY A 272 -8.34 1.49 14.01
CA GLY A 272 -8.00 0.06 14.05
C GLY A 272 -8.59 -0.78 12.91
N GLN A 273 -9.79 -0.42 12.44
CA GLN A 273 -10.49 -1.08 11.33
C GLN A 273 -10.48 -0.27 10.03
N LEU A 274 -9.91 0.94 10.06
CA LEU A 274 -9.78 1.78 8.88
C LEU A 274 -8.62 1.32 8.00
N PRO A 275 -8.60 1.70 6.71
CA PRO A 275 -7.47 1.50 5.82
C PRO A 275 -6.16 1.95 6.48
N LEU A 276 -5.06 1.27 6.16
CA LEU A 276 -3.78 1.47 6.83
C LEU A 276 -3.28 2.92 6.79
N ALA A 277 -3.60 3.66 5.74
CA ALA A 277 -3.32 5.09 5.60
C ALA A 277 -3.79 5.92 6.83
N PHE A 278 -4.93 5.57 7.45
CA PHE A 278 -5.44 6.28 8.63
C PHE A 278 -4.64 6.04 9.91
N ALA A 279 -3.83 4.96 9.97
CA ALA A 279 -3.03 4.64 11.15
C ALA A 279 -1.97 5.72 11.47
N HIS A 280 -1.55 6.52 10.48
CA HIS A 280 -0.63 7.64 10.70
C HIS A 280 -1.19 8.67 11.68
N SER A 281 -2.51 8.89 11.70
CA SER A 281 -3.17 9.80 12.64
C SER A 281 -2.94 9.42 14.10
N ASP A 282 -2.77 8.12 14.38
CA ASP A 282 -2.56 7.56 15.71
C ASP A 282 -1.10 7.61 16.17
N LEU A 283 -0.15 7.98 15.29
CA LEU A 283 1.26 8.14 15.67
C LEU A 283 1.55 9.44 16.45
N ARG A 284 0.61 10.40 16.44
CA ARG A 284 0.76 11.68 17.13
C ARG A 284 0.87 11.51 18.64
N HIS A 285 1.65 12.37 19.28
CA HIS A 285 1.91 12.32 20.73
C HIS A 285 0.69 12.58 21.63
N ILE A 286 -0.40 13.13 21.07
CA ILE A 286 -1.67 13.38 21.77
C ILE A 286 -2.54 12.12 21.89
N ILE A 287 -2.20 11.07 21.15
CA ILE A 287 -2.96 9.83 21.10
C ILE A 287 -2.56 8.93 22.26
N GLY A 288 -3.54 8.16 22.75
CA GLY A 288 -3.30 7.18 23.80
C GLY A 288 -2.23 6.17 23.38
N TRP A 289 -1.25 5.91 24.25
CA TRP A 289 -0.06 5.12 23.90
C TRP A 289 -0.38 3.71 23.39
N LYS A 290 -1.47 3.07 23.86
CA LYS A 290 -1.92 1.78 23.32
C LYS A 290 -2.26 1.87 21.83
N SER A 291 -3.10 2.84 21.45
CA SER A 291 -3.48 3.08 20.05
C SER A 291 -2.27 3.46 19.19
N GLN A 292 -1.36 4.26 19.76
CA GLN A 292 -0.09 4.59 19.10
C GLN A 292 0.75 3.34 18.80
N ILE A 293 0.86 2.40 19.75
CA ILE A 293 1.60 1.14 19.53
C ILE A 293 0.89 0.27 18.48
N GLU A 294 -0.44 0.11 18.58
CA GLU A 294 -1.21 -0.70 17.62
C GLU A 294 -1.09 -0.16 16.18
N ALA A 295 -1.14 1.17 16.02
CA ALA A 295 -0.90 1.83 14.74
C ALA A 295 0.54 1.65 14.25
N ALA A 296 1.52 1.82 15.14
CA ALA A 296 2.93 1.65 14.82
C ALA A 296 3.27 0.21 14.40
N GLU A 297 2.71 -0.79 15.09
CA GLU A 297 2.84 -2.21 14.71
C GLU A 297 2.23 -2.48 13.34
N ARG A 298 1.02 -1.96 13.06
CA ARG A 298 0.37 -2.11 11.74
C ARG A 298 1.20 -1.49 10.62
N LEU A 299 1.74 -0.29 10.82
CA LEU A 299 2.57 0.41 9.85
C LEU A 299 3.92 -0.28 9.66
N ALA A 300 4.54 -0.76 10.73
CA ALA A 300 5.81 -1.48 10.68
C ALA A 300 5.66 -2.83 9.96
N ARG A 301 4.58 -3.58 10.22
CA ARG A 301 4.26 -4.82 9.49
C ARG A 301 4.18 -4.57 7.98
N ALA A 302 3.57 -3.46 7.60
CA ALA A 302 3.47 -3.02 6.22
C ALA A 302 4.71 -2.29 5.69
N GLY A 303 5.81 -2.21 6.46
CA GLY A 303 7.06 -1.57 6.04
C GLY A 303 7.05 -0.04 5.95
N ASN A 304 6.02 0.64 6.45
CA ASN A 304 5.92 2.11 6.40
C ASN A 304 6.29 2.79 7.72
N LEU A 305 6.79 2.03 8.68
CA LEU A 305 7.42 2.55 9.89
C LEU A 305 8.72 1.75 10.13
N PRO A 306 9.89 2.41 10.17
CA PRO A 306 11.15 1.72 10.43
C PRO A 306 11.12 0.95 11.76
N SER A 307 11.72 -0.24 11.78
CA SER A 307 11.82 -1.07 12.99
C SER A 307 12.44 -0.32 14.17
N THR A 308 13.39 0.58 13.92
CA THR A 308 14.02 1.44 14.94
C THR A 308 13.06 2.48 15.52
N ALA A 309 12.14 3.02 14.72
CA ALA A 309 11.11 3.94 15.20
C ALA A 309 10.11 3.21 16.10
N LEU A 310 9.68 2.00 15.69
CA LEU A 310 8.85 1.14 16.52
C LEU A 310 9.53 0.78 17.86
N LEU A 311 10.82 0.45 17.84
CA LEU A 311 11.60 0.21 19.06
C LEU A 311 11.59 1.45 19.98
N GLY A 312 11.70 2.66 19.42
CA GLY A 312 11.56 3.91 20.16
C GLY A 312 10.21 4.05 20.84
N ILE A 313 9.11 3.68 20.16
CA ILE A 313 7.76 3.72 20.72
C ILE A 313 7.59 2.68 21.85
N TYR A 314 8.10 1.46 21.66
CA TYR A 314 8.06 0.42 22.69
C TYR A 314 8.86 0.79 23.94
N THR A 315 9.97 1.50 23.80
CA THR A 315 10.87 1.85 24.91
C THR A 315 10.58 3.21 25.55
N ALA A 316 9.61 3.96 25.01
CA ALA A 316 9.29 5.31 25.47
C ALA A 316 8.82 5.39 26.93
N ARG A 317 8.13 4.36 27.44
CA ARG A 317 7.54 4.31 28.78
C ARG A 317 7.51 2.88 29.30
N ARG A 318 7.31 2.69 30.60
CA ARG A 318 7.07 1.34 31.17
C ARG A 318 5.69 0.84 30.75
N ALA A 319 5.56 -0.45 30.42
CA ALA A 319 4.28 -1.09 30.12
C ALA A 319 3.20 -0.72 31.16
N ALA A 320 2.04 -0.27 30.67
CA ALA A 320 0.98 0.28 31.52
C ALA A 320 0.10 -0.79 32.17
N ALA A 321 0.05 -1.99 31.59
CA ALA A 321 -0.71 -3.13 32.11
C ALA A 321 -0.03 -4.45 31.68
N SER A 322 -0.72 -5.58 31.84
CA SER A 322 -0.36 -6.89 31.29
C SER A 322 -1.32 -7.28 30.16
N GLY A 323 -0.90 -8.19 29.29
CA GLY A 323 -1.73 -8.71 28.20
C GLY A 323 -1.53 -8.01 26.86
N GLY A 324 -1.54 -8.79 25.78
CA GLY A 324 -1.51 -8.31 24.40
C GLY A 324 -0.30 -7.43 24.10
N VAL A 325 -0.55 -6.21 23.64
CA VAL A 325 0.48 -5.21 23.32
C VAL A 325 1.47 -5.00 24.48
N TRP A 326 1.00 -5.04 25.73
CA TRP A 326 1.85 -4.76 26.88
C TRP A 326 2.84 -5.86 27.21
N ASP A 327 2.53 -7.10 26.84
CA ASP A 327 3.46 -8.23 27.00
C ASP A 327 4.60 -8.11 25.99
N ARG A 328 4.29 -7.76 24.73
CA ARG A 328 5.31 -7.43 23.72
C ARG A 328 6.21 -6.27 24.15
N VAL A 329 5.62 -5.16 24.62
CA VAL A 329 6.37 -4.02 25.19
C VAL A 329 7.33 -4.49 26.27
N SER A 330 6.85 -5.28 27.22
CA SER A 330 7.64 -5.77 28.35
C SER A 330 8.78 -6.69 27.91
N LEU A 331 8.52 -7.59 26.96
CA LEU A 331 9.52 -8.52 26.42
C LEU A 331 10.60 -7.77 25.62
N ILE A 332 10.21 -6.82 24.76
CA ILE A 332 11.15 -6.00 23.98
C ILE A 332 12.06 -5.18 24.89
N GLN A 333 11.50 -4.53 25.91
CA GLN A 333 12.30 -3.73 26.86
C GLN A 333 13.33 -4.59 27.60
N LYS A 334 12.93 -5.77 28.08
CA LYS A 334 13.85 -6.70 28.76
C LYS A 334 14.93 -7.21 27.80
N LEU A 335 14.55 -7.57 26.57
CA LEU A 335 15.49 -8.05 25.57
C LEU A 335 16.47 -6.94 25.16
N ASP A 336 16.01 -5.70 24.99
CA ASP A 336 16.88 -4.57 24.64
C ASP A 336 17.95 -4.31 25.70
N ILE A 337 17.60 -4.42 26.98
CA ILE A 337 18.55 -4.37 28.10
C ILE A 337 19.56 -5.52 27.99
N ALA A 338 19.08 -6.76 27.80
CA ALA A 338 19.93 -7.94 27.70
C ALA A 338 20.91 -7.88 26.50
N LEU A 339 20.44 -7.42 25.34
CA LEU A 339 21.25 -7.20 24.14
C LEU A 339 22.29 -6.10 24.37
N THR A 340 21.93 -5.02 25.06
CA THR A 340 22.86 -3.93 25.40
C THR A 340 23.95 -4.38 26.36
N ALA A 341 23.58 -5.18 27.38
CA ALA A 341 24.50 -5.78 28.33
C ALA A 341 25.31 -6.95 27.73
N ARG A 342 24.96 -7.41 26.52
CA ARG A 342 25.48 -8.63 25.87
C ARG A 342 25.37 -9.88 26.78
N ASN A 343 24.31 -9.96 27.58
CA ASN A 343 24.07 -11.12 28.43
C ASN A 343 23.40 -12.24 27.62
N ALA A 344 24.22 -13.20 27.15
CA ALA A 344 23.75 -14.31 26.34
C ALA A 344 22.69 -15.19 27.04
N GLY A 345 22.77 -15.34 28.37
CA GLY A 345 21.81 -16.12 29.15
C GLY A 345 20.43 -15.47 29.20
N ASP A 346 20.38 -14.16 29.46
CA ASP A 346 19.11 -13.41 29.49
C ASP A 346 18.49 -13.33 28.09
N VAL A 347 19.31 -13.15 27.04
CA VAL A 347 18.84 -13.18 25.64
C VAL A 347 18.22 -14.54 25.34
N ALA A 348 18.88 -15.64 25.68
CA ALA A 348 18.37 -16.99 25.45
C ALA A 348 17.05 -17.25 26.19
N ALA A 349 16.91 -16.77 27.43
CA ALA A 349 15.69 -16.93 28.21
C ALA A 349 14.49 -16.15 27.64
N LEU A 350 14.73 -15.00 27.00
CA LEU A 350 13.67 -14.10 26.54
C LEU A 350 13.26 -14.34 25.08
N LEU A 351 14.19 -14.78 24.23
CA LEU A 351 13.98 -14.84 22.78
C LEU A 351 12.79 -15.72 22.34
N PRO A 352 12.57 -16.93 22.90
CA PRO A 352 11.44 -17.77 22.49
C PRO A 352 10.08 -17.12 22.78
N ALA A 353 9.90 -16.56 23.97
CA ALA A 353 8.64 -15.90 24.35
C ALA A 353 8.38 -14.64 23.51
N LEU A 354 9.42 -13.86 23.22
CA LEU A 354 9.28 -12.71 22.32
C LEU A 354 8.95 -13.13 20.89
N SER A 355 9.63 -14.15 20.36
CA SER A 355 9.36 -14.66 19.01
C SER A 355 7.90 -15.08 18.86
N GLN A 356 7.37 -15.84 19.83
CA GLN A 356 5.97 -16.24 19.85
C GLN A 356 5.02 -15.03 19.90
N ALA A 357 5.27 -14.07 20.80
CA ALA A 357 4.42 -12.89 20.94
C ALA A 357 4.42 -11.99 19.69
N MET A 358 5.53 -11.96 18.95
CA MET A 358 5.65 -11.22 17.69
C MET A 358 5.01 -11.99 16.53
N HIS A 359 5.11 -13.32 16.51
CA HIS A 359 4.39 -14.17 15.55
C HIS A 359 2.87 -14.01 15.64
N GLU A 360 2.31 -14.04 16.85
CA GLU A 360 0.88 -13.80 17.08
C GLU A 360 0.40 -12.41 16.60
N ALA A 361 1.31 -11.44 16.52
CA ALA A 361 1.06 -10.09 16.02
C ALA A 361 1.38 -9.91 14.52
N ARG A 362 1.96 -10.92 13.87
CA ARG A 362 2.54 -10.89 12.52
C ARG A 362 3.66 -9.85 12.37
N LEU A 363 4.59 -9.84 13.33
CA LEU A 363 5.72 -8.91 13.41
C LEU A 363 7.08 -9.63 13.38
N GLU A 364 7.15 -10.84 12.86
CA GLU A 364 8.35 -11.69 12.82
C GLU A 364 9.46 -11.05 11.99
N SER A 365 9.11 -10.55 10.79
CA SER A 365 10.05 -9.84 9.93
C SER A 365 10.51 -8.51 10.56
N VAL A 366 9.61 -7.80 11.22
CA VAL A 366 9.91 -6.55 11.96
C VAL A 366 10.84 -6.83 13.13
N LEU A 367 10.58 -7.90 13.89
CA LEU A 367 11.45 -8.37 14.97
C LEU A 367 12.83 -8.72 14.41
N ALA A 368 12.88 -9.55 13.37
CA ALA A 368 14.10 -9.98 12.70
C ALA A 368 14.97 -8.80 12.28
N GLU A 369 14.39 -7.81 11.58
CA GLU A 369 15.08 -6.58 11.20
C GLU A 369 15.61 -5.81 12.42
N MET A 370 14.78 -5.71 13.47
CA MET A 370 15.10 -4.96 14.69
C MET A 370 16.28 -5.57 15.47
N ILE A 371 16.37 -6.91 15.56
CA ILE A 371 17.29 -7.57 16.51
C ILE A 371 18.37 -8.45 15.88
N ALA A 372 18.20 -9.00 14.68
CA ALA A 372 19.17 -9.93 14.10
C ALA A 372 20.60 -9.35 13.98
N PRO A 373 20.79 -8.07 13.57
CA PRO A 373 22.13 -7.47 13.53
C PRO A 373 22.83 -7.36 14.90
N ARG A 374 22.06 -7.35 15.99
CA ARG A 374 22.58 -7.32 17.37
C ARG A 374 22.81 -8.73 17.91
N LEU A 375 21.93 -9.67 17.59
CA LEU A 375 22.07 -11.08 17.95
C LEU A 375 23.35 -11.69 17.37
N SER A 376 23.71 -11.36 16.13
CA SER A 376 24.93 -11.86 15.47
C SER A 376 26.25 -11.47 16.15
N ARG A 377 26.21 -10.58 17.15
CA ARG A 377 27.38 -10.10 17.91
C ARG A 377 27.51 -10.77 19.28
N ILE A 378 26.63 -11.72 19.60
CA ILE A 378 26.59 -12.41 20.89
C ILE A 378 26.74 -13.91 20.61
N GLU A 379 27.62 -14.57 21.36
CA GLU A 379 27.71 -16.03 21.33
C GLU A 379 26.53 -16.62 22.10
N LEU A 380 25.52 -17.08 21.36
CA LEU A 380 24.30 -17.60 21.95
C LEU A 380 24.44 -19.08 22.39
N PRO A 381 23.75 -19.47 23.48
CA PRO A 381 23.59 -20.86 23.87
C PRO A 381 22.94 -21.72 22.77
N ALA A 382 23.26 -23.01 22.72
CA ALA A 382 22.90 -23.89 21.61
C ALA A 382 21.37 -24.04 21.39
N ASP A 383 20.58 -23.98 22.46
CA ASP A 383 19.13 -24.11 22.47
C ASP A 383 18.39 -22.98 21.74
N VAL A 384 19.01 -21.80 21.60
CA VAL A 384 18.41 -20.64 20.90
C VAL A 384 19.11 -20.26 19.60
N ARG A 385 20.19 -20.94 19.22
CA ARG A 385 20.94 -20.65 17.98
C ARG A 385 20.09 -20.83 16.73
N ALA A 386 19.28 -21.87 16.67
CA ALA A 386 18.40 -22.13 15.53
C ALA A 386 17.39 -20.99 15.34
N LEU A 387 16.72 -20.58 16.43
CA LEU A 387 15.77 -19.46 16.42
C LEU A 387 16.43 -18.13 16.03
N ALA A 388 17.61 -17.82 16.60
CA ALA A 388 18.35 -16.62 16.24
C ALA A 388 18.80 -16.62 14.77
N TYR A 389 19.13 -17.80 14.23
CA TYR A 389 19.50 -17.95 12.82
C TYR A 389 18.29 -17.81 11.90
N GLU A 390 17.12 -18.35 12.26
CA GLU A 390 15.86 -18.13 11.53
C GLU A 390 15.51 -16.64 11.44
N LEU A 391 15.62 -15.91 12.56
CA LEU A 391 15.45 -14.46 12.56
C LEU A 391 16.50 -13.76 11.67
N ALA A 392 17.73 -14.27 11.61
CA ALA A 392 18.72 -13.73 10.68
C ALA A 392 18.27 -13.89 9.22
N LEU A 393 17.80 -15.07 8.82
CA LEU A 393 17.27 -15.34 7.47
C LEU A 393 16.10 -14.43 7.09
N LEU A 394 15.25 -14.06 8.05
CA LEU A 394 14.11 -13.18 7.83
C LEU A 394 14.46 -11.68 7.77
N SER A 395 15.62 -11.28 8.29
CA SER A 395 15.95 -9.87 8.65
C SER A 395 16.10 -8.87 7.50
N ASN A 396 15.84 -9.27 6.24
CA ASN A 396 16.01 -8.43 5.04
C ASN A 396 17.33 -7.64 5.03
N SER A 397 18.38 -8.25 5.60
CA SER A 397 19.67 -7.62 5.88
C SER A 397 20.79 -8.59 5.51
N ARG A 398 22.03 -8.12 5.52
CA ARG A 398 23.19 -9.00 5.28
C ARG A 398 23.27 -10.19 6.25
N ALA A 399 22.65 -10.10 7.42
CA ALA A 399 22.58 -11.22 8.35
C ALA A 399 21.84 -12.44 7.77
N ALA A 400 20.91 -12.22 6.82
CA ALA A 400 20.20 -13.31 6.14
C ALA A 400 21.12 -14.20 5.29
N PHE A 401 22.26 -13.67 4.84
CA PHE A 401 23.24 -14.41 4.03
C PHE A 401 24.45 -14.87 4.86
N ALA A 402 24.39 -14.81 6.18
CA ALA A 402 25.41 -15.38 7.05
C ALA A 402 25.33 -16.92 7.04
N PRO A 403 26.46 -17.64 7.11
CA PRO A 403 26.44 -19.10 7.21
C PRO A 403 25.75 -19.55 8.51
N PRO A 404 25.20 -20.77 8.54
CA PRO A 404 24.63 -21.32 9.75
C PRO A 404 25.68 -21.41 10.87
N PRO A 405 25.28 -21.25 12.14
CA PRO A 405 26.20 -21.37 13.26
C PRO A 405 26.85 -22.76 13.33
N ASP A 406 28.14 -22.80 13.65
CA ASP A 406 28.89 -24.05 13.76
C ASP A 406 28.25 -25.02 14.77
N ASN A 407 28.16 -26.29 14.38
CA ASN A 407 27.56 -27.37 15.18
C ASN A 407 26.12 -27.11 15.64
N ALA A 408 25.37 -26.24 14.95
CA ALA A 408 23.95 -26.08 15.22
C ALA A 408 23.15 -27.25 14.65
N ASP A 409 22.35 -27.88 15.49
CA ASP A 409 21.35 -28.86 15.07
C ASP A 409 20.15 -28.10 14.50
N LEU A 410 20.17 -27.90 13.17
CA LEU A 410 19.12 -27.16 12.47
C LEU A 410 18.00 -28.14 12.05
N PRO A 411 16.73 -27.79 12.29
CA PRO A 411 15.61 -28.51 11.69
C PRO A 411 15.77 -28.59 10.16
N PRO A 412 15.34 -29.70 9.50
CA PRO A 412 15.55 -29.89 8.05
C PRO A 412 15.07 -28.72 7.19
N ASN A 413 13.92 -28.12 7.52
CA ASN A 413 13.39 -26.95 6.80
C ASN A 413 14.32 -25.73 6.91
N LEU A 414 14.88 -25.49 8.11
CA LEU A 414 15.79 -24.37 8.35
C LEU A 414 17.17 -24.63 7.72
N ALA A 415 17.63 -25.87 7.68
CA ALA A 415 18.83 -26.27 6.95
C ALA A 415 18.65 -26.10 5.42
N PHE A 416 17.48 -26.45 4.88
CA PHE A 416 17.15 -26.17 3.49
C PHE A 416 17.15 -24.65 3.21
N ALA A 417 16.49 -23.85 4.06
CA ALA A 417 16.51 -22.39 3.96
C ALA A 417 17.94 -21.81 4.07
N ALA A 418 18.79 -22.35 4.95
CA ALA A 418 20.20 -21.97 5.06
C ALA A 418 20.92 -22.17 3.72
N SER A 419 20.69 -23.31 3.06
CA SER A 419 21.32 -23.56 1.76
C SER A 419 20.78 -22.64 0.65
N LEU A 420 19.54 -22.13 0.75
CA LEU A 420 18.99 -21.13 -0.17
C LEU A 420 19.69 -19.79 0.03
N ALA A 421 19.82 -19.36 1.29
CA ALA A 421 20.51 -18.14 1.65
C ALA A 421 21.97 -18.13 1.19
N GLN A 422 22.67 -19.25 1.40
CA GLN A 422 24.07 -19.40 1.01
C GLN A 422 24.29 -19.63 -0.48
N ASP A 423 23.22 -19.87 -1.25
CA ASP A 423 23.29 -20.27 -2.65
C ASP A 423 24.21 -21.49 -2.90
N ILE A 424 24.08 -22.49 -2.02
CA ILE A 424 24.82 -23.76 -2.11
C ILE A 424 23.85 -24.92 -2.36
N PRO A 425 24.31 -26.03 -2.96
CA PRO A 425 23.50 -27.23 -3.11
C PRO A 425 22.90 -27.66 -1.77
N ALA A 426 21.59 -27.89 -1.74
CA ALA A 426 20.92 -28.36 -0.54
C ALA A 426 21.35 -29.81 -0.26
N ALA A 427 21.85 -30.07 0.94
CA ALA A 427 22.05 -31.43 1.44
C ALA A 427 20.71 -32.08 1.82
N GLU A 428 19.76 -31.26 2.27
CA GLU A 428 18.40 -31.67 2.64
C GLU A 428 17.47 -31.68 1.42
N ALA A 429 16.50 -32.60 1.44
CA ALA A 429 15.44 -32.61 0.45
C ALA A 429 14.55 -31.36 0.60
N ALA A 430 14.04 -30.84 -0.53
CA ALA A 430 13.07 -29.78 -0.51
C ALA A 430 11.80 -30.24 0.24
N PRO A 431 11.28 -29.46 1.21
CA PRO A 431 10.14 -29.88 2.02
C PRO A 431 8.83 -30.01 1.24
N ASN A 432 8.70 -29.30 0.12
CA ASN A 432 7.53 -29.35 -0.76
C ASN A 432 7.89 -28.91 -2.20
N ALA A 433 6.90 -28.97 -3.10
CA ALA A 433 7.06 -28.60 -4.50
C ALA A 433 7.46 -27.12 -4.67
N LEU A 434 6.88 -26.22 -3.86
CA LEU A 434 7.19 -24.79 -3.89
C LEU A 434 8.67 -24.55 -3.56
N ALA A 435 9.17 -25.10 -2.46
CA ALA A 435 10.57 -25.00 -2.04
C ALA A 435 11.54 -25.54 -3.11
N SER A 436 11.17 -26.65 -3.76
CA SER A 436 11.93 -27.21 -4.88
C SER A 436 11.98 -26.25 -6.08
N ALA A 437 10.84 -25.65 -6.44
CA ALA A 437 10.74 -24.74 -7.57
C ALA A 437 11.47 -23.40 -7.31
N LEU A 438 11.37 -22.83 -6.10
CA LEU A 438 12.12 -21.64 -5.69
C LEU A 438 13.63 -21.88 -5.84
N ARG A 439 14.12 -23.04 -5.38
CA ARG A 439 15.52 -23.44 -5.55
C ARG A 439 15.91 -23.56 -7.02
N ALA A 440 15.08 -24.24 -7.81
CA ALA A 440 15.34 -24.46 -9.23
C ALA A 440 15.43 -23.12 -9.98
N GLY A 441 14.50 -22.19 -9.71
CA GLY A 441 14.50 -20.83 -10.26
C GLY A 441 15.79 -20.08 -9.92
N LEU A 442 16.17 -20.08 -8.62
CA LEU A 442 17.39 -19.42 -8.16
C LEU A 442 18.64 -20.00 -8.83
N SER A 443 18.73 -21.34 -8.91
CA SER A 443 19.90 -22.03 -9.49
C SER A 443 20.01 -21.88 -10.99
N ALA A 444 18.88 -21.79 -11.70
CA ALA A 444 18.86 -21.60 -13.14
C ALA A 444 19.35 -20.20 -13.54
N ALA A 445 19.07 -19.19 -12.71
CA ALA A 445 19.53 -17.81 -12.87
C ALA A 445 19.39 -17.27 -14.30
N ARG A 446 18.25 -17.56 -14.94
CA ARG A 446 17.94 -17.17 -16.32
C ARG A 446 16.53 -16.61 -16.40
N VAL A 447 16.29 -15.73 -17.38
CA VAL A 447 14.94 -15.26 -17.70
C VAL A 447 14.10 -16.45 -18.19
N PRO A 448 12.98 -16.80 -17.52
CA PRO A 448 12.10 -17.88 -17.96
C PRO A 448 11.33 -17.51 -19.22
N ASP A 449 10.92 -18.53 -19.98
CA ASP A 449 10.31 -18.37 -21.30
C ASP A 449 9.02 -17.51 -21.25
N ARG A 450 8.24 -17.61 -20.15
CA ARG A 450 7.04 -16.79 -19.94
C ARG A 450 7.31 -15.29 -19.86
N HIS A 451 8.52 -14.89 -19.44
CA HIS A 451 8.94 -13.50 -19.29
C HIS A 451 9.90 -13.04 -20.39
N ALA A 452 10.45 -13.97 -21.18
CA ALA A 452 11.48 -13.70 -22.17
C ALA A 452 11.06 -12.66 -23.21
N GLY A 453 9.80 -12.70 -23.67
CA GLY A 453 9.25 -11.71 -24.61
C GLY A 453 9.25 -10.30 -24.02
N MET A 454 8.70 -10.12 -22.81
CA MET A 454 8.66 -8.82 -22.12
C MET A 454 10.06 -8.26 -21.89
N VAL A 455 10.99 -9.09 -21.41
CA VAL A 455 12.37 -8.64 -21.16
C VAL A 455 13.08 -8.27 -22.47
N ALA A 456 12.94 -9.07 -23.53
CA ALA A 456 13.55 -8.79 -24.84
C ALA A 456 13.00 -7.52 -25.50
N GLU A 457 11.72 -7.21 -25.25
CA GLU A 457 11.05 -6.00 -25.72
C GLU A 457 11.37 -4.77 -24.85
N GLY A 458 12.08 -4.91 -23.73
CA GLY A 458 12.39 -3.80 -22.81
C GLY A 458 11.28 -3.50 -21.79
N ARG A 459 10.25 -4.34 -21.69
CA ARG A 459 9.12 -4.24 -20.75
C ARG A 459 9.42 -4.88 -19.39
N VAL A 460 10.60 -4.58 -18.85
CA VAL A 460 11.13 -5.24 -17.64
C VAL A 460 10.26 -4.94 -16.41
N GLY A 461 9.72 -3.73 -16.29
CA GLY A 461 8.85 -3.35 -15.18
C GLY A 461 7.58 -4.19 -15.11
N GLU A 462 6.96 -4.50 -16.24
CA GLU A 462 5.78 -5.38 -16.31
C GLU A 462 6.11 -6.80 -15.85
N ALA A 463 7.23 -7.36 -16.33
CA ALA A 463 7.69 -8.69 -15.93
C ALA A 463 7.96 -8.76 -14.42
N LEU A 464 8.56 -7.72 -13.83
CA LEU A 464 8.80 -7.61 -12.40
C LEU A 464 7.49 -7.51 -11.60
N LEU A 465 6.51 -6.71 -12.04
CA LEU A 465 5.19 -6.62 -11.39
C LEU A 465 4.46 -7.96 -11.39
N LEU A 466 4.53 -8.70 -12.50
CA LEU A 466 3.95 -10.05 -12.59
C LEU A 466 4.67 -11.04 -11.66
N ALA A 467 6.00 -11.00 -11.60
CA ALA A 467 6.77 -11.85 -10.68
C ALA A 467 6.45 -11.57 -9.20
N ILE A 468 6.28 -10.29 -8.82
CA ILE A 468 5.86 -9.92 -7.46
C ILE A 468 4.49 -10.50 -7.16
N ARG A 469 3.54 -10.36 -8.08
CA ARG A 469 2.18 -10.89 -7.92
C ARG A 469 2.19 -12.41 -7.76
N ASP A 470 2.95 -13.13 -8.57
CA ASP A 470 3.02 -14.58 -8.53
C ASP A 470 3.64 -15.11 -7.21
N LEU A 471 4.47 -14.30 -6.53
CA LEU A 471 5.07 -14.62 -5.23
C LEU A 471 4.25 -14.10 -4.04
N ALA A 472 3.25 -13.25 -4.27
CA ALA A 472 2.54 -12.54 -3.20
C ALA A 472 1.79 -13.47 -2.25
N ASP A 473 1.28 -14.60 -2.77
CA ASP A 473 0.52 -15.59 -2.00
C ASP A 473 1.38 -16.47 -1.07
N GLY A 474 2.70 -16.30 -1.09
CA GLY A 474 3.63 -16.97 -0.19
C GLY A 474 3.56 -18.50 -0.33
N PRO A 475 3.31 -19.27 0.75
CA PRO A 475 3.11 -20.71 0.70
C PRO A 475 1.95 -21.17 -0.19
N GLY A 476 1.01 -20.28 -0.52
CA GLY A 476 -0.10 -20.55 -1.42
C GLY A 476 0.20 -20.34 -2.91
N ALA A 477 1.39 -19.82 -3.26
CA ALA A 477 1.79 -19.55 -4.63
C ALA A 477 1.89 -20.85 -5.44
N ASP A 478 1.57 -20.78 -6.74
CA ASP A 478 1.81 -21.89 -7.66
C ASP A 478 3.33 -22.15 -7.76
N PRO A 479 3.81 -23.39 -7.52
CA PRO A 479 5.23 -23.69 -7.54
C PRO A 479 5.92 -23.32 -8.85
N ALA A 480 5.31 -23.55 -10.01
CA ALA A 480 5.94 -23.26 -11.29
C ALA A 480 6.05 -21.75 -11.49
N ASP A 481 4.98 -21.01 -11.20
CA ASP A 481 4.98 -19.55 -11.34
C ASP A 481 5.94 -18.86 -10.38
N ALA A 482 6.03 -19.35 -9.13
CA ALA A 482 6.96 -18.87 -8.13
C ALA A 482 8.43 -19.18 -8.51
N GLY A 483 8.70 -20.40 -9.01
CA GLY A 483 10.02 -20.77 -9.53
C GLY A 483 10.47 -19.87 -10.68
N ASP A 484 9.59 -19.61 -11.64
CA ASP A 484 9.87 -18.69 -12.75
C ASP A 484 10.04 -17.25 -12.26
N ALA A 485 9.28 -16.79 -11.26
CA ALA A 485 9.42 -15.45 -10.70
C ALA A 485 10.81 -15.26 -10.06
N ILE A 486 11.28 -16.23 -9.25
CA ILE A 486 12.64 -16.21 -8.68
C ILE A 486 13.71 -16.30 -9.78
N GLY A 487 13.48 -17.15 -10.79
CA GLY A 487 14.36 -17.27 -11.95
C GLY A 487 14.51 -15.95 -12.72
N LEU A 488 13.42 -15.21 -12.91
CA LEU A 488 13.43 -13.88 -13.52
C LEU A 488 14.31 -12.92 -12.71
N LEU A 489 14.06 -12.79 -11.40
CA LEU A 489 14.83 -11.89 -10.53
C LEU A 489 16.33 -12.21 -10.58
N ALA A 490 16.69 -13.50 -10.45
CA ALA A 490 18.08 -13.94 -10.53
C ALA A 490 18.68 -13.69 -11.92
N GLY A 491 17.94 -13.98 -13.00
CA GLY A 491 18.38 -13.78 -14.38
C GLY A 491 18.56 -12.32 -14.78
N LEU A 492 17.89 -11.39 -14.09
CA LEU A 492 18.10 -9.95 -14.23
C LEU A 492 19.25 -9.41 -13.35
N GLY A 493 19.96 -10.29 -12.64
CA GLY A 493 21.07 -9.91 -11.74
C GLY A 493 20.63 -9.43 -10.35
N MET A 494 19.35 -9.58 -9.99
CA MET A 494 18.78 -9.18 -8.70
C MET A 494 18.87 -10.34 -7.68
N THR A 495 20.02 -11.01 -7.62
CA THR A 495 20.20 -12.27 -6.89
C THR A 495 19.91 -12.16 -5.39
N ASP A 496 20.31 -11.06 -4.74
CA ASP A 496 20.03 -10.86 -3.31
C ASP A 496 18.54 -10.73 -3.03
N ILE A 497 17.81 -10.00 -3.88
CA ILE A 497 16.34 -9.86 -3.79
C ILE A 497 15.69 -11.21 -4.07
N ALA A 498 16.14 -11.94 -5.08
CA ALA A 498 15.64 -13.27 -5.41
C ALA A 498 15.81 -14.26 -4.24
N ARG A 499 16.99 -14.29 -3.61
CA ARG A 499 17.26 -15.12 -2.42
C ARG A 499 16.39 -14.71 -1.24
N GLN A 500 16.33 -13.42 -0.95
CA GLN A 500 15.56 -12.94 0.20
C GLN A 500 14.05 -13.17 0.02
N ALA A 501 13.51 -12.97 -1.19
CA ALA A 501 12.13 -13.28 -1.51
C ALA A 501 11.85 -14.77 -1.37
N ALA A 502 12.72 -15.65 -1.89
CA ALA A 502 12.57 -17.10 -1.75
C ALA A 502 12.60 -17.55 -0.28
N LEU A 503 13.49 -16.97 0.54
CA LEU A 503 13.54 -17.24 1.98
C LEU A 503 12.25 -16.82 2.68
N GLN A 504 11.76 -15.61 2.40
CA GLN A 504 10.56 -15.09 3.04
C GLN A 504 9.30 -15.85 2.62
N VAL A 505 9.16 -16.20 1.34
CA VAL A 505 8.06 -17.04 0.84
C VAL A 505 8.07 -18.43 1.49
N LEU A 506 9.26 -18.96 1.82
CA LEU A 506 9.40 -20.26 2.47
C LEU A 506 9.16 -20.22 3.99
N LEU A 507 9.61 -19.16 4.66
CA LEU A 507 9.68 -19.08 6.12
C LEU A 507 8.55 -18.26 6.77
N LEU A 508 7.99 -17.27 6.07
CA LEU A 508 6.84 -16.53 6.57
C LEU A 508 5.57 -17.29 6.19
N ASP A 509 4.80 -17.69 7.20
CA ASP A 509 3.45 -18.19 6.97
C ASP A 509 2.45 -17.00 7.00
N PRO A 510 1.83 -16.62 5.88
CA PRO A 510 0.80 -15.59 5.87
C PRO A 510 -0.50 -16.04 6.57
N ARG A 511 -0.63 -17.33 6.91
CA ARG A 511 -1.80 -17.93 7.56
C ARG A 511 -1.32 -18.62 8.85
N GLY A 512 -1.08 -17.83 9.89
CA GLY A 512 -0.77 -18.37 11.23
C GLY A 512 -1.68 -19.49 11.69
#